data_AF-A0A524LU00-F1
#
_entry.id   AF-A0A524LU00-F1
#
_cell.length_a   1.000
_cell.length_b   1.000
_cell.length_c   1.000
_cell.angle_alpha   90.00
_cell.angle_beta   90.00
_cell.angle_gamma   90.00
#
_symmetry.space_group_name_H-M   'P 1'
#
loop_
_entity.id
_entity.type
_entity.pdbx_description
1 polymer ?
#
loop_
_entity_poly.entity_id
_entity_poly.type
_entity_poly.pdbx_seq_one_letter_code
_entity_poly.pdbx_strand_id
1 'polypeptide(L)'
;MKFKFSANDKEWHQTLLNTFENMLKMKIQPVLVYDRTHFSNYVYKNSVKPSAVWAECIKECGTIWINPHLATEPKVETVNTLYHECLHIKYPEKSEFEIRRLADKMIPVTKSITSNKKKFDITHTH
;
A
#
# COMPACT_ATOMS: atom_id res chain seq x y z
N MET A 1 22.83 1.44 -1.90
CA MET A 1 21.82 0.59 -2.57
C MET A 1 20.46 1.21 -2.27
N LYS A 2 19.78 1.76 -3.29
CA LYS A 2 18.41 2.30 -3.15
C LYS A 2 17.52 1.15 -2.69
N PHE A 3 16.68 1.38 -1.69
CA PHE A 3 15.81 0.44 -0.99
C PHE A 3 15.26 -0.70 -1.88
N LYS A 4 15.26 -1.95 -1.37
CA LYS A 4 14.77 -3.14 -2.11
C LYS A 4 14.26 -4.21 -1.14
N PHE A 5 13.14 -4.83 -1.48
CA PHE A 5 12.62 -6.01 -0.79
C PHE A 5 13.40 -7.28 -1.14
N SER A 6 13.69 -8.09 -0.13
CA SER A 6 14.22 -9.45 -0.29
C SER A 6 13.17 -10.41 -0.85
N ALA A 7 13.59 -11.62 -1.26
CA ALA A 7 12.64 -12.66 -1.65
C ALA A 7 11.68 -13.03 -0.49
N ASN A 8 12.22 -13.12 0.73
CA ASN A 8 11.44 -13.39 1.93
C ASN A 8 10.39 -12.30 2.22
N ASP A 9 10.74 -11.02 2.01
CA ASP A 9 9.76 -9.95 2.15
C ASP A 9 8.60 -10.12 1.14
N LYS A 10 8.90 -10.49 -0.10
CA LYS A 10 7.88 -10.67 -1.15
C LYS A 10 6.94 -11.84 -0.84
N GLU A 11 7.48 -12.96 -0.38
CA GLU A 11 6.69 -14.13 0.05
C GLU A 11 5.80 -13.78 1.24
N TRP A 12 6.35 -13.07 2.23
CA TRP A 12 5.60 -12.58 3.37
C TRP A 12 4.48 -11.62 2.94
N HIS A 13 4.76 -10.68 2.03
CA HIS A 13 3.72 -9.79 1.51
C HIS A 13 2.60 -10.56 0.81
N GLN A 14 2.91 -11.58 0.00
CA GLN A 14 1.89 -12.39 -0.65
C GLN A 14 1.00 -13.11 0.37
N THR A 15 1.59 -13.59 1.46
CA THR A 15 0.85 -14.20 2.58
C THR A 15 -0.12 -13.20 3.23
N LEU A 16 0.32 -11.95 3.41
CA LEU A 16 -0.54 -10.88 3.91
C LEU A 16 -1.70 -10.59 2.94
N LEU A 17 -1.42 -10.47 1.64
CA LEU A 17 -2.48 -10.23 0.64
C LEU A 17 -3.53 -11.32 0.65
N ASN A 18 -3.11 -12.59 0.65
CA ASN A 18 -4.04 -13.72 0.73
C ASN A 18 -4.86 -13.70 2.02
N THR A 19 -4.25 -13.29 3.14
CA THR A 19 -4.95 -13.15 4.43
C THR A 19 -6.01 -12.04 4.35
N PHE A 20 -5.65 -10.87 3.84
CA PHE A 20 -6.56 -9.72 3.72
C PHE A 20 -7.69 -9.96 2.72
N GLU A 21 -7.39 -10.58 1.58
CA GLU A 21 -8.39 -11.01 0.60
C GLU A 21 -9.49 -11.85 1.27
N ASN A 22 -9.08 -12.86 2.04
CA ASN A 22 -10.00 -13.74 2.75
C ASN A 22 -10.77 -13.02 3.87
N MET A 23 -10.07 -12.24 4.70
CA MET A 23 -10.69 -11.51 5.81
C MET A 23 -11.72 -10.48 5.33
N LEU A 24 -11.40 -9.77 4.24
CA LEU A 24 -12.27 -8.75 3.65
C LEU A 24 -13.30 -9.35 2.67
N LYS A 25 -13.22 -10.65 2.36
CA LYS A 25 -14.03 -11.34 1.35
C LYS A 25 -14.04 -10.56 0.04
N MET A 26 -12.86 -10.27 -0.48
CA MET A 26 -12.69 -9.46 -1.69
C MET A 26 -13.20 -10.25 -2.92
N LYS A 27 -13.76 -9.52 -3.90
CA LYS A 27 -14.14 -10.13 -5.20
C LYS A 27 -12.95 -10.16 -6.16
N ILE A 28 -12.02 -9.24 -5.98
CA ILE A 28 -10.82 -9.09 -6.79
C ILE A 28 -9.66 -9.56 -5.92
N GLN A 29 -8.86 -10.48 -6.46
CA GLN A 29 -7.63 -10.91 -5.82
C GLN A 29 -6.57 -9.81 -5.98
N PRO A 30 -6.07 -9.21 -4.88
CA PRO A 30 -5.04 -8.20 -4.99
C PRO A 30 -3.71 -8.81 -5.42
N VAL A 31 -2.92 -8.08 -6.20
CA VAL A 31 -1.59 -8.51 -6.68
C VAL A 31 -0.55 -7.42 -6.45
N LEU A 32 0.68 -7.80 -6.12
CA LEU A 32 1.76 -6.85 -5.88
C LEU A 32 2.69 -6.66 -7.07
N VAL A 33 3.01 -5.39 -7.31
CA VAL A 33 4.05 -4.96 -8.24
C VAL A 33 5.13 -4.22 -7.46
N TYR A 34 6.37 -4.65 -7.63
CA TYR A 34 7.53 -4.05 -6.94
C TYR A 34 8.29 -3.04 -7.81
N ASP A 35 7.95 -2.96 -9.11
CA ASP A 35 8.52 -2.01 -10.05
C ASP A 35 7.54 -0.85 -10.30
N ARG A 36 7.91 0.35 -9.82
CA ARG A 36 7.09 1.55 -10.01
C ARG A 36 6.95 1.93 -11.48
N THR A 37 8.01 1.74 -12.29
CA THR A 37 8.01 2.11 -13.71
C THR A 37 7.00 1.26 -14.47
N HIS A 38 6.96 -0.03 -14.17
CA HIS A 38 5.94 -0.91 -14.71
C HIS A 38 4.54 -0.48 -14.26
N PHE A 39 4.35 -0.20 -12.97
CA PHE A 39 3.06 0.25 -12.43
C PHE A 39 2.58 1.59 -13.01
N SER A 40 3.46 2.59 -13.22
CA SER A 40 3.09 3.89 -13.82
C SER A 40 2.50 3.77 -15.22
N ASN A 41 2.86 2.73 -15.98
CA ASN A 41 2.30 2.53 -17.30
C ASN A 41 0.79 2.27 -17.25
N TYR A 42 0.28 1.81 -16.10
CA TYR A 42 -1.13 1.53 -15.86
C TYR A 42 -1.85 2.66 -15.10
N VAL A 43 -1.12 3.55 -14.40
CA VAL A 43 -1.68 4.53 -13.44
C VAL A 43 -1.15 5.94 -13.67
N TYR A 44 -1.38 6.52 -14.84
CA TYR A 44 -1.13 7.94 -15.16
C TYR A 44 0.30 8.41 -15.48
N LYS A 45 0.33 9.37 -16.43
CA LYS A 45 1.45 10.21 -16.89
C LYS A 45 1.66 11.50 -16.06
N ASN A 46 1.08 11.61 -14.85
CA ASN A 46 1.06 12.85 -14.07
C ASN A 46 2.04 12.89 -12.87
N SER A 47 2.42 14.12 -12.54
CA SER A 47 3.69 14.57 -11.93
C SER A 47 3.80 14.51 -10.40
N VAL A 48 3.23 13.49 -9.73
CA VAL A 48 3.44 13.32 -8.27
C VAL A 48 4.81 12.70 -8.03
N LYS A 49 5.63 13.30 -7.16
CA LYS A 49 6.98 12.79 -6.86
C LYS A 49 6.87 11.45 -6.10
N PRO A 50 7.40 10.33 -6.62
CA PRO A 50 7.25 8.98 -6.03
C PRO A 50 7.82 8.84 -4.62
N SER A 51 8.73 9.71 -4.22
CA SER A 51 9.36 9.72 -2.90
C SER A 51 8.44 10.24 -1.79
N ALA A 52 7.14 10.36 -2.05
CA ALA A 52 6.15 10.84 -1.10
C ALA A 52 5.00 9.84 -0.94
N VAL A 53 5.05 8.63 -1.49
CA VAL A 53 3.91 7.69 -1.41
C VAL A 53 4.36 6.32 -0.91
N TRP A 54 3.68 5.74 0.08
CA TRP A 54 4.02 4.44 0.67
C TRP A 54 3.54 3.26 -0.17
N ALA A 55 2.37 3.39 -0.80
CA ALA A 55 1.82 2.47 -1.78
C ALA A 55 0.75 3.17 -2.64
N GLU A 56 0.42 2.58 -3.77
CA GLU A 56 -0.67 3.00 -4.67
C GLU A 56 -1.39 1.75 -5.17
N CYS A 57 -2.70 1.83 -5.45
CA CYS A 57 -3.44 0.73 -6.06
C CYS A 57 -4.31 1.16 -7.24
N ILE A 58 -4.58 0.20 -8.12
CA ILE A 58 -5.59 0.25 -9.17
C ILE A 58 -6.78 -0.54 -8.66
N LYS A 59 -7.85 0.16 -8.27
CA LYS A 59 -8.98 -0.43 -7.57
C LYS A 59 -9.72 -1.47 -8.43
N GLU A 60 -9.77 -1.23 -9.73
CA GLU A 60 -10.54 -1.99 -10.71
C GLU A 60 -9.96 -3.38 -10.97
N CYS A 61 -8.62 -3.51 -10.93
CA CYS A 61 -7.92 -4.76 -11.20
C CYS A 61 -7.15 -5.30 -9.99
N GLY A 62 -7.17 -4.61 -8.86
CA GLY A 62 -6.53 -5.04 -7.61
C GLY A 62 -5.01 -4.99 -7.63
N THR A 63 -4.40 -4.28 -8.58
CA THR A 63 -2.93 -4.17 -8.65
C THR A 63 -2.45 -3.14 -7.63
N ILE A 64 -1.51 -3.52 -6.78
CA ILE A 64 -0.92 -2.67 -5.74
C ILE A 64 0.57 -2.51 -6.04
N TRP A 65 1.04 -1.27 -6.14
CA TRP A 65 2.46 -0.98 -6.03
C TRP A 65 2.82 -0.63 -4.60
N ILE A 66 3.94 -1.17 -4.13
CA ILE A 66 4.47 -0.90 -2.79
C ILE A 66 5.85 -0.26 -2.87
N ASN A 67 6.04 0.81 -2.10
CA ASN A 67 7.30 1.54 -2.09
C ASN A 67 8.40 0.71 -1.40
N PRO A 68 9.54 0.44 -2.06
CA PRO A 68 10.62 -0.33 -1.45
C PRO A 68 11.25 0.30 -0.21
N HIS A 69 11.01 1.59 0.04
CA HIS A 69 11.38 2.24 1.30
C HIS A 69 10.79 1.54 2.54
N LEU A 70 9.65 0.85 2.42
CA LEU A 70 9.08 0.05 3.52
C LEU A 70 9.97 -1.11 3.96
N ALA A 71 10.95 -1.52 3.16
CA ALA A 71 11.93 -2.53 3.54
C ALA A 71 12.75 -2.13 4.78
N THR A 72 12.89 -0.83 5.06
CA THR A 72 13.62 -0.30 6.22
C THR A 72 12.71 0.21 7.34
N GLU A 73 11.40 0.20 7.14
CA GLU A 73 10.44 0.65 8.14
C GLU A 73 10.01 -0.51 9.05
N PRO A 74 9.42 -0.22 10.22
CA PRO A 74 8.79 -1.25 11.06
C PRO A 74 7.79 -2.08 10.25
N LYS A 75 7.82 -3.40 10.44
CA LYS A 75 6.94 -4.33 9.69
C LYS A 75 5.46 -3.97 9.79
N VAL A 76 5.02 -3.43 10.93
CA VAL A 76 3.64 -2.97 11.14
C VAL A 76 3.20 -1.90 10.13
N GLU A 77 4.10 -1.02 9.69
CA GLU A 77 3.82 0.00 8.66
C GLU A 77 3.50 -0.65 7.32
N THR A 78 4.22 -1.72 6.97
CA THR A 78 3.98 -2.50 5.75
C THR A 78 2.64 -3.23 5.82
N VAL A 79 2.33 -3.85 6.97
CA VAL A 79 1.07 -4.56 7.19
C VAL A 79 -0.13 -3.61 7.09
N ASN A 80 -0.05 -2.45 7.76
CA ASN A 80 -1.09 -1.42 7.69
C ASN A 80 -1.23 -0.86 6.27
N THR A 81 -0.12 -0.53 5.59
CA THR A 81 -0.14 -0.03 4.21
C THR A 81 -0.81 -1.02 3.28
N LEU A 82 -0.44 -2.31 3.32
CA LEU A 82 -1.06 -3.32 2.46
C LEU A 82 -2.55 -3.51 2.76
N TYR A 83 -2.93 -3.44 4.03
CA TYR A 83 -4.34 -3.51 4.43
C TYR A 83 -5.13 -2.29 3.95
N HIS A 84 -4.55 -1.09 4.04
CA HIS A 84 -5.11 0.17 3.53
C HIS A 84 -5.41 0.06 2.03
N GLU A 85 -4.46 -0.40 1.22
CA GLU A 85 -4.66 -0.60 -0.21
C GLU A 85 -5.74 -1.66 -0.52
N CYS A 86 -5.77 -2.76 0.24
CA CYS A 86 -6.84 -3.77 0.10
C CYS A 86 -8.22 -3.19 0.44
N LEU A 87 -8.32 -2.28 1.40
CA LEU A 87 -9.57 -1.59 1.73
C LEU A 87 -10.03 -0.67 0.58
N HIS A 88 -9.13 0.00 -0.14
CA HIS A 88 -9.50 0.78 -1.33
C HIS A 88 -10.07 -0.09 -2.45
N ILE A 89 -9.46 -1.26 -2.69
CA ILE A 89 -9.98 -2.23 -3.67
C ILE A 89 -11.35 -2.77 -3.22
N LYS A 90 -11.51 -3.05 -1.92
CA LYS A 90 -12.77 -3.57 -1.36
C LYS A 90 -13.89 -2.53 -1.37
N TYR A 91 -13.58 -1.27 -1.12
CA TYR A 91 -14.54 -0.18 -0.96
C TYR A 91 -14.13 1.03 -1.83
N PRO A 92 -14.25 0.95 -3.17
CA PRO A 92 -13.71 1.95 -4.08
C PRO A 92 -14.32 3.35 -3.91
N GLU A 93 -15.56 3.41 -3.43
CA GLU A 93 -16.33 4.63 -3.18
C GLU A 93 -16.01 5.32 -1.85
N LYS A 94 -15.24 4.68 -0.95
CA LYS A 94 -14.90 5.27 0.34
C LYS A 94 -13.82 6.33 0.21
N SER A 95 -13.96 7.36 1.03
CA SER A 95 -12.96 8.42 1.12
C SER A 95 -11.66 7.90 1.75
N GLU A 96 -10.52 8.51 1.39
CA GLU A 96 -9.21 8.22 1.98
C GLU A 96 -9.23 8.31 3.52
N PHE A 97 -9.95 9.28 4.08
CA PHE A 97 -10.09 9.45 5.52
C PHE A 97 -10.77 8.24 6.19
N GLU A 98 -11.85 7.72 5.60
CA GLU A 98 -12.53 6.54 6.11
C GLU A 98 -11.64 5.29 6.01
N ILE A 99 -10.93 5.13 4.89
CA ILE A 99 -10.05 3.97 4.67
C ILE A 99 -8.91 3.97 5.68
N ARG A 100 -8.21 5.10 5.84
CA ARG A 100 -7.15 5.24 6.85
C ARG A 100 -7.67 4.92 8.25
N ARG A 101 -8.84 5.44 8.63
CA ARG A 101 -9.45 5.17 9.95
C ARG A 101 -9.75 3.67 10.14
N LEU A 102 -10.20 2.97 9.11
CA LEU A 102 -10.43 1.53 9.17
C LEU A 102 -9.11 0.76 9.28
N ALA A 103 -8.09 1.16 8.53
CA ALA A 103 -6.77 0.55 8.58
C ALA A 103 -6.12 0.70 9.96
N ASP A 104 -6.08 1.92 10.49
CA ASP A 104 -5.48 2.22 11.80
C ASP A 104 -6.24 1.60 12.96
N LYS A 105 -7.55 1.37 12.80
CA LYS A 105 -8.36 0.65 13.80
C LYS A 105 -7.98 -0.83 13.86
N MET A 106 -7.69 -1.45 12.71
CA MET A 106 -7.38 -2.88 12.63
C MET A 106 -5.90 -3.18 12.91
N ILE A 107 -5.00 -2.36 12.35
CA ILE A 107 -3.55 -2.49 12.49
C ILE A 107 -3.04 -1.14 12.98
N PRO A 108 -3.04 -0.91 14.31
CA PRO A 108 -2.62 0.36 14.87
C PRO A 108 -1.15 0.61 14.59
N VAL A 109 -0.87 1.63 13.80
CA VAL A 109 0.47 2.19 13.66
C VAL A 109 0.62 3.33 14.66
N THR A 110 1.60 3.23 15.56
CA THR A 110 1.95 4.37 16.40
C THR A 110 2.42 5.48 15.47
N LYS A 111 1.86 6.70 15.56
CA LYS A 111 2.43 7.85 14.86
C LYS A 111 3.91 7.89 15.25
N SER A 112 4.79 7.56 14.30
CA SER A 112 6.21 7.47 14.61
C SER A 112 6.65 8.77 15.29
N ILE A 113 7.23 8.65 16.49
CA ILE A 113 7.82 9.75 17.25
C ILE A 113 8.93 10.44 16.41
N THR A 114 9.36 9.83 15.30
CA THR A 114 10.14 10.47 14.23
C THR A 114 9.27 11.34 13.31
N SER A 115 8.49 12.27 13.87
CA SER A 115 7.75 13.32 13.14
C SER A 115 8.67 14.38 12.52
N ASN A 116 9.81 13.94 11.97
CA ASN A 116 10.53 14.59 10.88
C ASN A 116 10.34 13.80 9.57
N LYS A 117 9.27 12.99 9.43
CA LYS A 117 8.90 12.37 8.14
C LYS A 117 8.58 13.49 7.14
N LYS A 118 9.53 13.79 6.24
CA LYS A 118 9.30 14.58 5.02
C LYS A 118 8.08 13.98 4.31
N LYS A 119 6.96 14.72 4.26
CA LYS A 119 5.73 14.47 3.46
C LYS A 119 5.72 13.14 2.68
N PHE A 120 5.32 12.05 3.33
CA PHE A 120 4.84 10.86 2.64
C PHE A 120 3.32 10.80 2.82
N ASP A 121 2.57 11.08 1.76
CA ASP A 121 1.12 11.04 1.65
C ASP A 121 0.67 9.82 0.84
N ILE A 122 -0.46 9.21 1.19
CA ILE A 122 -1.02 8.11 0.40
C ILE A 122 -1.96 8.75 -0.64
N THR A 123 -1.69 8.54 -1.93
CA THR A 123 -2.47 9.16 -3.02
C THR A 123 -3.33 8.12 -3.73
N HIS A 124 -4.64 8.37 -3.81
CA HIS A 124 -5.60 7.53 -4.54
C HIS A 124 -6.35 8.36 -5.58
N THR A 125 -6.62 7.76 -6.74
CA THR A 125 -7.48 8.35 -7.78
C THR A 125 -8.55 7.36 -8.25
N HIS A 126 -9.68 7.91 -8.67
CA HIS A 126 -10.84 7.21 -9.24
C HIS A 126 -10.60 6.81 -10.70
#